data_AF-A0A9W8BM40-F1
#
_entry.id   AF-A0A9W8BM40-F1
#
_cell.length_a   1.000
_cell.length_b   1.000
_cell.length_c   1.000
_cell.angle_alpha   90.00
_cell.angle_beta   90.00
_cell.angle_gamma   90.00
#
_symmetry.space_group_name_H-M   'P 1'
#
loop_
_entity.id
_entity.type
_entity.pdbx_description
1 polymer ?
#
loop_
_entity_poly.entity_id
_entity_poly.type
_entity_poly.pdbx_seq_one_letter_code
_entity_poly.pdbx_strand_id
1 'polypeptide(L)'
;MPDYSKEFTCTDQGACVACTSGEWELEYCKLNKYKQEVACEWNGGVPKDYQDTHSLPDYIACQNPAELNRKLFFRNQLVFIILGIAAFAVYTWRIRKLRSTSYSSV
;
A
#
# COMPACT_ATOMS: atom_id res chain seq x y z
N MET A 1 24.11 31.36 -0.27
CA MET A 1 22.70 31.20 -0.66
C MET A 1 22.03 30.46 0.49
N PRO A 2 20.93 30.98 1.06
CA PRO A 2 20.19 30.27 2.09
C PRO A 2 19.77 28.89 1.58
N ASP A 3 20.06 27.87 2.39
CA ASP A 3 19.72 26.47 2.13
C ASP A 3 18.26 26.24 2.57
N TYR A 4 17.39 26.06 1.60
CA TYR A 4 15.95 26.02 1.75
C TYR A 4 15.39 24.60 1.78
N SER A 5 16.23 23.59 2.00
CA SER A 5 15.84 22.18 2.09
C SER A 5 14.82 21.86 3.21
N LYS A 6 14.44 22.85 4.02
CA LYS A 6 13.48 22.75 5.14
C LYS A 6 12.43 23.86 5.14
N GLU A 7 12.05 24.41 3.99
CA GLU A 7 11.02 25.47 3.96
C GLU A 7 9.64 24.98 4.39
N PHE A 8 9.33 23.71 4.17
CA PHE A 8 8.06 23.12 4.54
C PHE A 8 8.24 21.70 5.07
N THR A 9 7.30 21.25 5.88
CA THR A 9 7.24 19.89 6.39
C THR A 9 5.96 19.24 5.90
N CYS A 10 6.10 18.11 5.21
CA CYS A 10 4.99 17.33 4.68
C CYS A 10 4.68 16.16 5.59
N THR A 11 3.39 15.93 5.78
CA THR A 11 2.84 14.77 6.48
C THR A 11 2.08 13.89 5.50
N ASP A 12 2.32 12.58 5.57
CA ASP A 12 1.67 11.59 4.73
C ASP A 12 0.18 11.51 5.07
N GLN A 13 -0.69 11.79 4.09
CA GLN A 13 -2.15 11.75 4.25
C GLN A 13 -2.78 10.45 3.76
N GLY A 14 -2.04 9.64 2.99
CA GLY A 14 -2.61 8.46 2.35
C GLY A 14 -1.61 7.44 1.85
N ALA A 15 -2.16 6.37 1.25
CA ALA A 15 -1.40 5.33 0.59
C ALA A 15 -0.89 5.79 -0.77
N CYS A 16 0.19 5.16 -1.26
CA CYS A 16 0.71 5.45 -2.59
C CYS A 16 -0.26 4.96 -3.68
N VAL A 17 -0.58 5.85 -4.61
CA VAL A 17 -1.50 5.62 -5.73
C VAL A 17 -0.71 5.62 -7.04
N ALA A 18 -1.09 4.76 -7.98
CA ALA A 18 -0.46 4.74 -9.30
C ALA A 18 -0.76 6.05 -10.05
N CYS A 19 0.25 6.58 -10.73
CA CYS A 19 0.12 7.77 -11.56
C CYS A 19 -0.62 7.46 -12.86
N THR A 20 -1.48 8.38 -13.29
CA THR A 20 -2.13 8.28 -14.61
C THR A 20 -1.11 8.54 -15.72
N SER A 21 -1.38 8.07 -16.95
CA SER A 21 -0.44 8.19 -18.08
C SER A 21 -0.05 9.63 -18.42
N GLY A 22 -0.92 10.60 -18.15
CA GLY A 22 -0.63 12.03 -18.33
C GLY A 22 0.27 12.64 -17.24
N GLU A 23 0.44 11.96 -16.11
CA GLU A 23 1.22 12.47 -14.97
C GLU A 23 2.64 11.87 -14.93
N TRP A 24 2.98 11.02 -15.89
CA TRP A 24 4.23 10.26 -15.88
C TRP A 24 5.50 11.10 -16.00
N GLU A 25 5.38 12.31 -16.52
CA GLU A 25 6.48 13.27 -16.68
C GLU A 25 6.63 14.21 -15.49
N LEU A 26 5.66 14.21 -14.55
CA LEU A 26 5.67 15.06 -13.37
C LEU A 26 6.66 14.52 -12.33
N GLU A 27 7.31 15.42 -11.59
CA GLU A 27 8.42 15.06 -10.68
C GLU A 27 8.03 14.01 -9.65
N TYR A 28 6.83 14.10 -9.10
CA TYR A 28 6.30 13.15 -8.12
C TYR A 28 6.01 11.75 -8.70
N CYS A 29 5.91 11.61 -10.02
CA CYS A 29 5.68 10.33 -10.69
C CYS A 29 6.91 9.79 -11.44
N LYS A 30 7.94 10.62 -11.68
CA LYS A 30 9.13 10.23 -12.44
C LYS A 30 9.88 9.04 -11.84
N LEU A 31 9.93 8.97 -10.51
CA LEU A 31 10.73 7.97 -9.82
C LEU A 31 10.19 6.54 -10.01
N ASN A 32 8.92 6.33 -9.63
CA ASN A 32 8.33 5.00 -9.55
C ASN A 32 6.98 4.88 -10.25
N LYS A 33 6.46 5.94 -10.88
CA LYS A 33 5.07 6.02 -11.40
C LYS A 33 4.01 5.84 -10.31
N TYR A 34 4.35 6.13 -9.06
CA TYR A 34 3.42 6.21 -7.93
C TYR A 34 3.57 7.55 -7.23
N LYS A 35 2.44 8.14 -6.87
CA LYS A 35 2.33 9.39 -6.10
C LYS A 35 1.74 9.12 -4.73
N GLN A 36 2.12 9.93 -3.75
CA GLN A 36 1.55 9.89 -2.41
C GLN A 36 1.01 11.27 -2.08
N GLU A 37 -0.23 11.31 -1.57
CA GLU A 37 -0.89 12.53 -1.14
C GLU A 37 -0.31 12.98 0.21
N VAL A 38 0.02 14.26 0.30
CA VAL A 38 0.63 14.85 1.49
C VAL A 38 -0.05 16.16 1.84
N ALA A 39 -0.10 16.45 3.15
CA ALA A 39 -0.42 17.78 3.64
C ALA A 39 0.89 18.42 4.10
N CYS A 40 1.30 19.49 3.43
CA CYS A 40 2.50 20.23 3.77
C CYS A 40 2.16 21.53 4.47
N GLU A 41 2.95 21.88 5.48
CA GLU A 41 2.85 23.15 6.20
C GLU A 41 4.18 23.91 6.08
N TRP A 42 4.10 25.22 5.88
CA TRP A 42 5.29 26.08 5.89
C TRP A 42 5.90 26.10 7.28
N ASN A 43 7.22 25.93 7.36
CA ASN A 43 7.92 26.11 8.61
C ASN A 43 7.92 27.60 8.99
N GLY A 44 7.71 27.91 10.28
CA GLY A 44 7.50 29.29 10.76
C GLY A 44 8.65 30.29 10.51
N GLY A 45 9.76 29.85 9.92
CA GLY A 45 10.87 30.69 9.47
C GLY A 45 10.73 31.23 8.04
N VAL A 46 9.69 30.85 7.28
CA VAL A 46 9.51 31.27 5.88
C VAL A 46 8.75 32.61 5.83
N PRO A 47 9.28 33.65 5.15
CA PRO A 47 8.61 34.94 5.02
C PRO A 47 7.32 34.83 4.21
N LYS A 48 6.29 35.61 4.61
CA LYS A 48 4.96 35.60 3.96
C LYS A 48 5.02 35.84 2.45
N ASP A 49 5.87 36.75 2.02
CA ASP A 49 6.03 37.10 0.60
C ASP A 49 6.40 35.87 -0.26
N TYR A 50 7.13 34.93 0.34
CA TYR A 50 7.53 33.67 -0.29
C TYR A 50 6.42 32.62 -0.20
N GLN A 51 5.70 32.54 0.92
CA GLN A 51 4.53 31.67 1.08
C GLN A 51 3.41 32.01 0.10
N ASP A 52 3.24 33.29 -0.23
CA ASP A 52 2.21 33.74 -1.18
C ASP A 52 2.58 33.47 -2.65
N THR A 53 3.88 33.38 -2.97
CA THR A 53 4.35 33.09 -4.34
C THR A 53 4.54 31.61 -4.63
N HIS A 54 4.76 30.78 -3.61
CA HIS A 54 5.01 29.35 -3.78
C HIS A 54 3.83 28.55 -3.23
N SER A 55 3.27 27.66 -4.05
CA SER A 55 2.29 26.67 -3.60
C SER A 55 3.01 25.45 -3.04
N LEU A 56 2.56 24.98 -1.88
CA LEU A 56 3.00 23.72 -1.29
C LEU A 56 2.61 22.55 -2.20
N PRO A 57 3.43 21.49 -2.28
CA PRO A 57 3.10 20.32 -3.09
C PRO A 57 2.01 19.48 -2.42
N ASP A 58 0.97 19.15 -3.17
CA ASP A 58 -0.08 18.21 -2.72
C ASP A 58 0.35 16.74 -2.85
N TYR A 59 1.35 16.47 -3.70
CA TYR A 59 1.82 15.13 -4.02
C TYR A 59 3.35 15.04 -4.01
N ILE A 60 3.86 13.95 -3.46
CA ILE A 60 5.29 13.60 -3.48
C ILE A 60 5.52 12.23 -4.11
N ALA A 61 6.78 11.99 -4.51
CA ALA A 61 7.20 10.68 -4.99
C ALA A 61 7.13 9.64 -3.88
N CYS A 62 6.40 8.56 -4.12
CA CYS A 62 6.31 7.46 -3.18
C CYS A 62 7.66 6.73 -3.07
N GLN A 63 8.24 6.72 -1.87
CA GLN A 63 9.53 6.05 -1.61
C GLN A 63 9.40 4.51 -1.55
N ASN A 64 8.25 3.96 -1.12
CA ASN A 64 8.09 2.51 -0.89
C ASN A 64 6.81 1.90 -1.49
N PRO A 65 6.70 1.79 -2.83
CA PRO A 65 5.57 1.12 -3.48
C PRO A 65 5.54 -0.41 -3.22
N ALA A 66 6.69 -1.01 -2.87
CA ALA A 66 6.82 -2.46 -2.72
C ALA A 66 6.12 -3.04 -1.48
N GLU A 67 5.99 -2.28 -0.39
CA GLU A 67 5.36 -2.78 0.84
C GLU A 67 3.84 -2.99 0.69
N LEU A 68 3.18 -2.14 -0.09
CA LEU A 68 1.74 -2.20 -0.35
C LEU A 68 1.37 -3.48 -1.12
N ASN A 69 2.11 -3.79 -2.18
CA ASN A 69 1.88 -5.01 -2.96
C ASN A 69 2.16 -6.29 -2.16
N ARG A 70 3.17 -6.27 -1.29
CA ARG A 70 3.52 -7.42 -0.47
C ARG A 70 2.43 -7.76 0.54
N LYS A 71 1.88 -6.77 1.24
CA LYS A 71 0.79 -6.97 2.22
C LYS A 71 -0.48 -7.52 1.57
N LEU A 72 -0.86 -6.99 0.39
CA LEU A 72 -2.03 -7.47 -0.34
C LEU A 72 -1.84 -8.91 -0.87
N PHE A 73 -0.64 -9.21 -1.37
CA PHE A 73 -0.27 -10.54 -1.84
C PHE A 73 -0.31 -11.59 -0.72
N PHE A 74 0.27 -11.29 0.45
CA PHE A 74 0.23 -12.17 1.62
C PHE A 74 -1.19 -12.41 2.12
N ARG A 75 -2.05 -11.39 2.14
CA ARG A 75 -3.44 -11.53 2.57
C ARG A 75 -4.21 -12.52 1.70
N ASN A 76 -4.08 -12.41 0.37
CA ASN A 76 -4.80 -13.30 -0.54
C ASN A 76 -4.23 -14.73 -0.51
N GLN A 77 -2.91 -14.90 -0.48
CA GLN A 77 -2.31 -16.24 -0.43
C GLN A 77 -2.66 -16.99 0.86
N LEU A 78 -2.70 -16.32 2.01
CA LEU A 78 -3.08 -16.96 3.27
C LEU A 78 -4.51 -17.52 3.24
N VAL A 79 -5.46 -16.80 2.64
CA VAL A 79 -6.85 -17.27 2.51
C VAL A 79 -6.92 -18.56 1.69
N PHE A 80 -6.20 -18.64 0.58
CA PHE A 80 -6.17 -19.86 -0.25
C PHE A 80 -5.53 -21.04 0.47
N ILE A 81 -4.46 -20.81 1.25
CA ILE A 81 -3.81 -21.86 2.04
C ILE A 81 -4.78 -22.40 3.11
N ILE A 82 -5.48 -21.52 3.83
CA ILE A 82 -6.46 -21.91 4.86
C ILE A 82 -7.61 -22.71 4.24
N LEU A 83 -8.13 -22.26 3.09
CA LEU A 83 -9.19 -22.98 2.36
C LEU A 83 -8.72 -24.36 1.89
N GLY A 84 -7.48 -24.47 1.42
CA GLY A 84 -6.87 -25.75 1.02
C GLY A 84 -6.78 -26.73 2.19
N ILE A 85 -6.32 -26.27 3.35
CA ILE A 85 -6.23 -27.09 4.57
C ILE A 85 -7.64 -27.52 5.02
N ALA A 86 -8.62 -26.61 5.03
CA ALA A 86 -9.99 -26.91 5.41
C ALA A 86 -10.62 -27.95 4.47
N ALA A 87 -10.44 -27.80 3.16
CA ALA A 87 -10.93 -28.76 2.17
C ALA A 87 -10.31 -30.15 2.37
N PHE A 88 -9.00 -30.22 2.64
CA PHE A 88 -8.31 -31.48 2.91
C PHE A 88 -8.76 -32.13 4.23
N ALA A 89 -8.97 -31.33 5.28
CA ALA A 89 -9.50 -31.80 6.56
C ALA A 89 -10.91 -32.38 6.41
N VAL A 90 -11.80 -31.71 5.65
CA VAL A 90 -13.16 -32.20 5.38
C VAL A 90 -13.12 -33.49 4.54
N TYR A 91 -12.26 -33.56 3.53
CA TYR A 91 -12.10 -34.74 2.69
C TYR A 91 -11.64 -35.95 3.49
N THR A 92 -10.59 -35.79 4.30
CA THR A 92 -10.06 -36.86 5.16
C THR A 92 -11.07 -37.29 6.23
N TRP A 93 -11.83 -36.34 6.81
CA TRP A 93 -12.92 -36.65 7.74
C TRP A 93 -14.04 -37.46 7.08
N ARG A 94 -14.48 -37.09 5.87
CA ARG A 94 -15.48 -37.85 5.11
C ARG A 94 -15.01 -39.28 4.80
N ILE A 95 -13.77 -39.46 4.37
CA ILE A 95 -13.21 -40.79 4.11
C ILE A 95 -13.17 -41.64 5.38
N ARG A 96 -12.73 -41.06 6.51
CA ARG A 96 -12.72 -41.77 7.79
C ARG A 96 -14.12 -42.19 8.22
N LYS A 97 -15.11 -41.30 8.08
CA LYS A 97 -16.51 -41.59 8.41
C LYS A 97 -17.07 -42.72 7.54
N LEU A 98 -16.85 -42.68 6.23
CA LEU A 98 -17.31 -43.73 5.30
C LEU A 98 -16.67 -45.09 5.60
N ARG A 99 -15.37 -45.14 5.93
CA ARG A 99 -14.71 -46.39 6.36
C ARG A 99 -15.26 -46.92 7.68
N SER A 100 -15.56 -46.04 8.64
CA SER A 100 -16.18 -46.42 9.92
C SER A 100 -17.58 -47.01 9.74
N THR A 101 -18.39 -46.44 8.84
CA THR A 101 -19.74 -46.95 8.56
C THR A 101 -19.70 -48.32 7.87
N SER A 102 -18.75 -48.54 6.94
CA SER A 102 -18.58 -49.85 6.29
C SER A 102 -18.10 -50.97 7.22
N TYR A 103 -17.44 -50.64 8.34
CA TYR A 103 -17.00 -51.62 9.33
C TYR A 103 -18.10 -51.99 10.35
N SER A 104 -19.17 -51.20 10.44
CA SER A 104 -20.30 -51.43 11.37
C SER A 104 -21.45 -52.23 10.73
N SER A 105 -21.37 -52.55 9.44
CA SER A 105 -22.39 -53.30 8.70
C SER A 105 -21.98 -54.75 8.41
N VAL A 106 -20.99 -55.28 9.15
CA VAL A 106 -20.60 -56.70 9.17
C VAL A 106 -20.83 -57.25 10.57
#